data_AF-A0A834G064-F1
#
_entry.id   AF-A0A834G064-F1
#
_cell.length_a   1.000
_cell.length_b   1.000
_cell.length_c   1.000
_cell.angle_alpha   90.00
_cell.angle_beta   90.00
_cell.angle_gamma   90.00
#
_symmetry.space_group_name_H-M   'P 1'
#
loop_
_entity.id
_entity.type
_entity.pdbx_description
1 polymer ?
#
loop_
_entity_poly.entity_id
_entity_poly.type
_entity_poly.pdbx_seq_one_letter_code
_entity_poly.pdbx_strand_id
1 'polypeptide(L)'
;MDNLLPKIPRNKALFVCTVCLLSLIPIIKADPVLVYIECPNTNLSTTSTYAPNSTYQTNLNTLFSVLSANSNNASNGFYSFAAGSSPPDIAYGLFLCRGDVSITACRECVIFATKDVVERCPRSKRVTIWYDECMLRYSNVSISATLDTGFQGILYNPENFANGTRFREVLVEIMDDIRDRASSDHSGRKFATAEANYSLLQRVYGLAQCTPDISNSDCNTCLQNCISTFPTCCNTLQGARILFPSCYVSGYMSPEYALRGQFSIKSDVFSFGLLVLEIISGKKNYNFYQDGAAGLVSYAWKLWTRGTPLDLMDPTLEGSYARNKVTRCIHISLLCIQDDPGARPSMATVVQMLNGDSATLALPQKPVFVDWSSTGSNRIEEVESDQSTSNQTSEKTVDYKMLGWMTSPIVGNRISHLDA
;
A
#
# COMPACT_ATOMS: atom_id res chain seq x y z
N MET A 1 12.01 36.83 -47.83
CA MET A 1 11.83 37.33 -46.45
C MET A 1 10.58 36.68 -45.89
N ASP A 2 10.48 35.36 -45.82
CA ASP A 2 11.24 34.44 -44.95
C ASP A 2 11.05 34.71 -43.46
N ASN A 3 10.38 33.75 -42.80
CA ASN A 3 10.56 33.17 -41.45
C ASN A 3 10.93 34.12 -40.29
N LEU A 4 10.31 34.05 -39.10
CA LEU A 4 10.48 32.94 -38.15
C LEU A 4 9.50 33.13 -36.97
N LEU A 5 8.44 32.32 -36.91
CA LEU A 5 7.94 31.83 -35.63
C LEU A 5 7.68 30.32 -35.82
N PRO A 6 8.34 29.43 -35.05
CA PRO A 6 8.27 28.01 -35.30
C PRO A 6 6.86 27.51 -34.98
N LYS A 7 6.17 26.97 -36.00
CA LYS A 7 5.01 26.08 -35.81
C LYS A 7 5.49 24.86 -35.04
N ILE A 8 5.29 24.86 -33.73
CA ILE A 8 5.52 23.70 -32.89
C ILE A 8 4.52 22.62 -33.35
N PRO A 9 4.98 21.44 -33.81
CA PRO A 9 4.08 20.40 -34.27
C PRO A 9 3.17 19.95 -33.13
N ARG A 10 1.89 19.73 -33.45
CA ARG A 10 0.75 19.44 -32.57
C ARG A 10 0.97 18.25 -31.59
N ASN A 11 2.00 17.43 -31.83
CA ASN A 11 2.42 16.32 -30.95
C ASN A 11 3.42 16.74 -29.85
N LYS A 12 4.07 17.91 -29.97
CA LYS A 12 5.04 18.39 -28.98
C LYS A 12 4.39 19.19 -27.85
N ALA A 13 3.24 19.83 -28.05
CA ALA A 13 2.53 20.54 -26.98
C ALA A 13 1.93 19.57 -25.95
N LEU A 14 1.42 18.42 -26.40
CA LEU A 14 0.97 17.34 -25.50
C LEU A 14 2.16 16.73 -24.74
N PHE A 15 3.30 16.53 -25.42
CA PHE A 15 4.52 16.01 -24.82
C PHE A 15 5.14 16.98 -23.80
N VAL A 16 5.15 18.29 -24.10
CA VAL A 16 5.65 19.34 -23.21
C VAL A 16 4.73 19.52 -22.00
N CYS A 17 3.40 19.42 -22.14
CA CYS A 17 2.49 19.41 -20.98
C CYS A 17 2.68 18.16 -20.11
N THR A 18 2.85 16.96 -20.68
CA THR A 18 3.14 15.75 -19.89
C THR A 18 4.52 15.78 -19.22
N VAL A 19 5.54 16.34 -19.87
CA VAL A 19 6.90 16.49 -19.30
C VAL A 19 6.94 17.58 -18.22
N CYS A 20 6.24 18.70 -18.41
CA CYS A 20 6.14 19.76 -17.41
C CYS A 20 5.34 19.34 -16.15
N LEU A 21 4.29 18.52 -16.31
CA LEU A 21 3.53 17.95 -15.18
C LEU A 21 4.35 16.93 -14.37
N LEU A 22 5.26 16.20 -15.01
CA LEU A 22 6.19 15.28 -14.33
C LEU A 22 7.38 16.00 -13.67
N SER A 23 7.79 17.16 -14.18
CA SER A 23 8.89 17.96 -13.60
C SER A 23 8.48 18.92 -12.47
N LEU A 24 7.17 19.14 -12.27
CA LEU A 24 6.62 20.02 -11.24
C LEU A 24 6.13 19.28 -9.99
N ILE A 25 6.19 17.95 -9.98
CA ILE A 25 6.12 17.19 -8.74
C ILE A 25 7.53 17.27 -8.14
N PRO A 26 7.78 18.05 -7.07
CA PRO A 26 8.94 17.74 -6.25
C PRO A 26 8.82 16.25 -5.94
N ILE A 27 9.85 15.46 -6.26
CA ILE A 27 9.95 14.10 -5.75
C ILE A 27 10.06 14.30 -4.23
N ILE A 28 8.92 14.43 -3.55
CA ILE A 28 8.83 14.25 -2.12
C ILE A 28 9.13 12.77 -2.00
N LYS A 29 10.40 12.49 -1.76
CA LYS A 29 10.85 11.16 -1.43
C LYS A 29 10.07 10.78 -0.18
N ALA A 30 9.17 9.82 -0.31
CA ALA A 30 8.44 9.34 0.84
C ALA A 30 9.45 8.71 1.81
N ASP A 31 9.31 9.02 3.09
CA ASP A 31 10.08 8.34 4.13
C ASP A 31 9.73 6.84 4.13
N PRO A 32 10.68 5.96 4.53
CA PRO A 32 10.41 4.53 4.65
C PRO A 32 9.20 4.26 5.54
N VAL A 33 8.34 3.34 5.11
CA VAL A 33 7.09 3.03 5.83
C VAL A 33 7.40 2.13 7.02
N LEU A 34 7.18 2.63 8.24
CA LEU A 34 7.32 1.82 9.44
C LEU A 34 6.32 0.67 9.44
N VAL A 35 6.83 -0.55 9.55
CA VAL A 35 6.03 -1.77 9.67
C VAL A 35 5.81 -2.09 11.14
N TYR A 36 6.87 -2.25 11.91
CA TYR A 36 6.77 -2.65 13.31
C TYR A 36 7.99 -2.19 14.11
N ILE A 37 7.83 -2.02 15.42
CA ILE A 37 8.95 -1.75 16.32
C ILE A 37 8.78 -2.49 17.65
N GLU A 38 9.83 -3.18 18.07
CA GLU A 38 9.98 -3.75 19.40
C GLU A 38 10.93 -2.85 20.19
N CYS A 39 10.40 -2.19 21.22
CA CYS A 39 11.22 -1.57 22.26
C CYS A 39 11.04 -2.35 23.58
N PRO A 40 12.11 -2.50 24.39
CA PRO A 40 12.02 -3.10 25.71
C PRO A 40 11.13 -2.23 26.61
N ASN A 41 10.37 -2.89 27.49
CA ASN A 41 9.48 -2.19 28.41
C ASN A 41 10.30 -1.47 29.50
N THR A 42 10.54 -0.18 29.30
CA THR A 42 11.38 0.66 30.18
C THR A 42 10.79 0.83 31.58
N ASN A 43 9.48 0.59 31.76
CA ASN A 43 8.81 0.64 33.06
C ASN A 43 9.09 -0.60 33.94
N LEU A 44 9.68 -1.66 33.39
CA LEU A 44 9.86 -2.95 34.08
C LEU A 44 11.33 -3.34 34.30
N SER A 45 12.30 -2.66 33.66
CA SER A 45 13.72 -2.95 33.90
C SER A 45 14.65 -1.76 33.63
N THR A 46 15.45 -1.40 34.63
CA THR A 46 16.55 -0.43 34.47
C THR A 46 17.72 -1.00 33.66
N THR A 47 17.82 -2.33 33.52
CA THR A 47 18.90 -2.99 32.77
C THR A 47 18.72 -2.89 31.26
N SER A 48 17.51 -2.57 30.77
CA SER A 48 17.22 -2.41 29.35
C SER A 48 17.49 -1.02 28.80
N THR A 49 17.99 -0.08 29.62
CA THR A 49 18.35 1.28 29.18
C THR A 49 19.82 1.62 29.47
N TYR A 50 20.36 2.61 28.76
CA TYR A 50 21.71 3.14 28.98
C TYR A 50 21.70 4.57 29.53
N ALA A 51 22.76 4.96 30.24
CA ALA A 51 22.95 6.31 30.77
C ALA A 51 23.35 7.30 29.66
N PRO A 52 22.92 8.57 29.72
CA PRO A 52 23.37 9.57 28.77
C PRO A 52 24.90 9.75 28.89
N ASN A 53 25.57 9.98 27.77
CA ASN A 53 27.02 10.12 27.66
C ASN A 53 27.81 8.90 28.17
N SER A 54 27.19 7.71 28.17
CA SER A 54 27.88 6.46 28.51
C SER A 54 28.77 5.95 27.38
N THR A 55 29.74 5.11 27.72
CA THR A 55 30.56 4.38 26.75
C THR A 55 29.69 3.57 25.79
N TYR A 56 28.66 2.88 26.30
CA TYR A 56 27.68 2.20 25.46
C TYR A 56 27.01 3.13 24.43
N GLN A 57 26.62 4.35 24.82
CA GLN A 57 26.02 5.30 23.88
C GLN A 57 27.00 5.68 22.75
N THR A 58 28.26 5.92 23.08
CA THR A 58 29.32 6.20 22.09
C THR A 58 29.53 5.01 21.14
N ASN A 59 29.52 3.79 21.67
CA ASN A 59 29.65 2.57 20.87
C ASN A 59 28.42 2.34 19.98
N LEU A 60 27.21 2.62 20.48
CA LEU A 60 25.97 2.55 19.71
C LEU A 60 25.96 3.56 18.55
N ASN A 61 26.42 4.80 18.78
CA ASN A 61 26.58 5.79 17.72
C ASN A 61 27.61 5.34 16.67
N THR A 62 28.70 4.71 17.10
CA THR A 62 29.72 4.13 16.20
C THR A 62 29.12 3.00 15.36
N LEU A 63 28.36 2.09 16.00
CA LEU A 63 27.63 1.02 15.34
C LEU A 63 26.71 1.57 14.24
N PHE A 64 25.86 2.56 14.55
CA PHE A 64 24.95 3.17 13.57
C PHE A 64 25.68 3.83 12.39
N SER A 65 26.81 4.49 12.64
CA SER A 65 27.65 5.06 11.59
C SER A 65 28.21 3.96 10.67
N VAL A 66 28.72 2.86 11.24
CA VAL A 66 29.27 1.74 10.49
C VAL A 66 28.20 1.00 9.68
N LEU A 67 27.03 0.74 10.26
CA LEU A 67 25.90 0.10 9.54
C LEU A 67 25.45 0.96 8.36
N SER A 68 25.27 2.26 8.57
CA SER A 68 24.90 3.21 7.52
C SER A 68 25.94 3.26 6.39
N ALA A 69 27.23 3.27 6.72
CA ALA A 69 28.31 3.33 5.74
C ALA A 69 28.41 2.05 4.89
N ASN A 70 28.12 0.88 5.48
CA ASN A 70 28.22 -0.41 4.80
C ASN A 70 26.95 -0.82 4.04
N SER A 71 25.86 -0.06 4.17
CA SER A 71 24.59 -0.34 3.47
C SER A 71 24.70 -0.36 1.93
N ASN A 72 25.70 0.30 1.33
CA ASN A 72 25.96 0.22 -0.12
C ASN A 72 26.72 -1.04 -0.55
N ASN A 73 27.47 -1.67 0.37
CA ASN A 73 28.42 -2.74 0.05
C ASN A 73 27.89 -4.14 0.41
N ALA A 74 26.75 -4.20 1.09
CA ALA A 74 26.10 -5.45 1.46
C ALA A 74 25.44 -6.10 0.23
N SER A 75 26.22 -6.89 -0.52
CA SER A 75 25.78 -7.55 -1.76
C SER A 75 24.56 -8.47 -1.60
N ASN A 76 24.33 -9.00 -0.39
CA ASN A 76 23.17 -9.81 -0.02
C ASN A 76 22.13 -9.04 0.83
N GLY A 77 22.26 -7.71 0.95
CA GLY A 77 21.37 -6.88 1.74
C GLY A 77 21.50 -7.04 3.25
N PHE A 78 22.59 -7.64 3.74
CA PHE A 78 22.81 -7.87 5.17
C PHE A 78 24.21 -7.43 5.60
N TYR A 79 24.31 -6.86 6.80
CA TYR A 79 25.58 -6.59 7.45
C TYR A 79 25.41 -6.56 8.96
N SER A 80 26.36 -7.12 9.68
CA SER A 80 26.41 -7.14 11.14
C SER A 80 27.74 -6.58 11.66
N PHE A 81 27.71 -5.90 12.80
CA PHE A 81 28.88 -5.33 13.42
C PHE A 81 28.76 -5.28 14.95
N ALA A 82 29.89 -5.31 15.64
CA ALA A 82 29.98 -5.10 17.08
C ALA A 82 30.92 -3.93 17.36
N ALA A 83 30.43 -2.91 18.06
CA ALA A 83 31.20 -1.73 18.45
C ALA A 83 31.56 -1.80 19.95
N GLY A 84 32.82 -1.55 20.27
CA GLY A 84 33.37 -1.67 21.63
C GLY A 84 34.24 -2.91 21.81
N SER A 85 34.99 -2.96 22.91
CA SER A 85 36.03 -3.99 23.12
C SER A 85 35.76 -4.92 24.31
N SER A 86 34.92 -4.52 25.26
CA SER A 86 34.65 -5.31 26.47
C SER A 86 33.24 -5.09 27.01
N PRO A 87 32.54 -6.15 27.48
CA PRO A 87 31.28 -5.99 28.20
C PRO A 87 31.44 -5.08 29.44
N PRO A 88 30.39 -4.35 29.86
CA PRO A 88 29.03 -4.36 29.33
C PRO A 88 28.78 -3.36 28.19
N ASP A 89 29.83 -2.72 27.66
CA ASP A 89 29.70 -1.58 26.74
C ASP A 89 29.69 -1.96 25.24
N ILE A 90 29.75 -3.25 24.91
CA ILE A 90 29.69 -3.69 23.50
C ILE A 90 28.26 -3.53 22.97
N ALA A 91 28.12 -2.82 21.85
CA ALA A 91 26.88 -2.70 21.10
C ALA A 91 26.94 -3.61 19.86
N TYR A 92 26.07 -4.61 19.80
CA TYR A 92 25.91 -5.49 18.66
C TYR A 92 24.76 -4.98 17.79
N GLY A 93 24.92 -5.01 16.47
CA GLY A 93 23.83 -4.65 15.58
C GLY A 93 23.98 -5.22 14.19
N LEU A 94 22.85 -5.24 13.49
CA LEU A 94 22.74 -5.69 12.12
C LEU A 94 21.64 -4.92 11.40
N PHE A 95 21.72 -4.90 10.08
CA PHE A 95 20.56 -4.60 9.24
C PHE A 95 20.29 -5.74 8.27
N LEU A 96 19.03 -5.85 7.86
CA LEU A 96 18.57 -6.75 6.81
C LEU A 96 17.65 -5.98 5.87
N CYS A 97 18.06 -5.81 4.62
CA CYS A 97 17.22 -5.27 3.56
C CYS A 97 16.41 -6.38 2.91
N ARG A 98 15.21 -6.04 2.43
CA ARG A 98 14.38 -6.97 1.68
C ARG A 98 15.10 -7.43 0.41
N GLY A 99 15.01 -8.73 0.07
CA GLY A 99 15.87 -9.31 -0.96
C GLY A 99 15.64 -8.79 -2.39
N ASP A 100 14.53 -8.09 -2.63
CA ASP A 100 14.11 -7.50 -3.92
C ASP A 100 14.23 -5.97 -3.97
N VAL A 101 14.65 -5.30 -2.90
CA VAL A 101 14.86 -3.84 -2.94
C VAL A 101 16.19 -3.47 -3.57
N SER A 102 16.22 -2.32 -4.24
CA SER A 102 17.46 -1.77 -4.79
C SER A 102 18.46 -1.42 -3.69
N ILE A 103 19.75 -1.44 -4.01
CA ILE A 103 20.83 -1.02 -3.10
C ILE A 103 20.57 0.41 -2.59
N THR A 104 20.08 1.29 -3.45
CA THR A 104 19.74 2.67 -3.10
C THR A 104 18.61 2.74 -2.06
N ALA A 105 17.51 2.02 -2.27
CA ALA A 105 16.39 2.00 -1.32
C ALA A 105 16.79 1.37 0.02
N CYS A 106 17.56 0.27 -0.02
CA CYS A 106 18.15 -0.35 1.16
C CYS A 106 19.00 0.64 1.97
N ARG A 107 19.94 1.32 1.30
CA ARG A 107 20.82 2.32 1.91
C ARG A 107 20.03 3.45 2.58
N GLU A 108 19.03 3.96 1.89
CA GLU A 108 18.18 5.04 2.39
C GLU A 108 17.37 4.62 3.61
N CYS A 109 16.80 3.42 3.58
CA CYS A 109 16.11 2.83 4.71
C CYS A 109 17.02 2.66 5.93
N VAL A 110 18.23 2.12 5.75
CA VAL A 110 19.17 1.92 6.88
C VAL A 110 19.63 3.25 7.48
N ILE A 111 19.93 4.26 6.64
CA ILE A 111 20.28 5.61 7.11
C ILE A 111 19.13 6.25 7.88
N PHE A 112 17.90 6.06 7.41
CA PHE A 112 16.70 6.55 8.10
C PHE A 112 16.49 5.83 9.43
N ALA A 113 16.49 4.49 9.42
CA ALA A 113 16.25 3.65 10.58
C ALA A 113 17.22 3.94 11.74
N THR A 114 18.51 4.16 11.45
CA THR A 114 19.52 4.46 12.49
C THR A 114 19.31 5.79 13.19
N LYS A 115 18.58 6.73 12.56
CA LYS A 115 18.20 8.02 13.17
C LYS A 115 16.83 7.94 13.85
N ASP A 116 15.85 7.33 13.20
CA ASP A 116 14.48 7.23 13.71
C ASP A 116 14.40 6.36 14.98
N VAL A 117 15.24 5.31 15.07
CA VAL A 117 15.19 4.36 16.20
C VAL A 117 15.52 5.00 17.55
N VAL A 118 16.37 6.04 17.60
CA VAL A 118 16.69 6.73 18.85
C VAL A 118 15.58 7.69 19.29
N GLU A 119 14.77 8.18 18.36
CA GLU A 119 13.59 9.00 18.65
C GLU A 119 12.44 8.12 19.16
N ARG A 120 12.25 6.93 18.56
CA ARG A 120 11.16 6.01 18.92
C ARG A 120 11.41 5.20 20.18
N CYS A 121 12.64 4.71 20.37
CA CYS A 121 13.03 3.91 21.55
C CYS A 121 14.16 4.62 22.31
N PRO A 122 13.90 5.78 22.95
CA PRO A 122 14.95 6.58 23.57
C PRO A 122 15.70 5.77 24.64
N ARG A 123 17.04 5.78 24.54
CA ARG A 123 17.96 5.18 25.51
C ARG A 123 17.82 3.66 25.70
N SER A 124 17.17 2.95 24.78
CA SER A 124 17.02 1.50 24.84
C SER A 124 18.33 0.78 24.49
N LYS A 125 18.64 -0.32 25.17
CA LYS A 125 19.83 -1.14 24.90
C LYS A 125 19.61 -2.23 23.85
N ARG A 126 18.36 -2.63 23.62
CA ARG A 126 17.94 -3.61 22.62
C ARG A 126 16.74 -3.06 21.88
N VAL A 127 16.71 -3.16 20.57
CA VAL A 127 15.56 -2.76 19.73
C VAL A 127 15.60 -3.56 18.44
N THR A 128 14.43 -3.94 17.94
CA THR A 128 14.27 -4.34 16.53
C THR A 128 13.21 -3.47 15.88
N ILE A 129 13.56 -2.82 14.77
CA ILE A 129 12.67 -1.94 14.00
C ILE A 129 12.60 -2.42 12.57
N TRP A 130 11.39 -2.56 12.04
CA TRP A 130 11.10 -3.02 10.68
C TRP A 130 10.42 -1.90 9.90
N TYR A 131 10.98 -1.60 8.74
CA TYR A 131 10.35 -0.86 7.65
C TYR A 131 10.04 -1.82 6.50
N ASP A 132 9.33 -1.33 5.50
CA ASP A 132 8.97 -2.16 4.34
C ASP A 132 10.22 -2.60 3.55
N GLU A 133 11.25 -1.75 3.50
CA GLU A 133 12.48 -1.97 2.76
C GLU A 133 13.61 -2.62 3.59
N CYS A 134 13.65 -2.39 4.91
CA CYS A 134 14.72 -2.90 5.76
C CYS A 134 14.32 -3.08 7.23
N MET A 135 15.05 -3.95 7.91
CA MET A 135 15.08 -4.12 9.36
C MET A 135 16.41 -3.60 9.91
N LEU A 136 16.36 -2.90 11.05
CA LEU A 136 17.52 -2.57 11.88
C LEU A 136 17.34 -3.23 13.26
N ARG A 137 18.37 -3.91 13.74
CA ARG A 137 18.38 -4.56 15.05
C ARG A 137 19.65 -4.26 15.80
N TYR A 138 19.55 -3.93 17.08
CA TYR A 138 20.72 -3.81 17.95
C TYR A 138 20.43 -4.31 19.37
N SER A 139 21.49 -4.65 20.10
CA SER A 139 21.43 -5.22 21.45
C SER A 139 22.76 -5.02 22.20
N ASN A 140 22.69 -5.05 23.53
CA ASN A 140 23.86 -5.13 24.42
C ASN A 140 24.34 -6.57 24.68
N VAL A 141 23.72 -7.55 24.03
CA VAL A 141 24.09 -8.97 24.03
C VAL A 141 24.31 -9.39 22.58
N SER A 142 25.18 -10.38 22.35
CA SER A 142 25.40 -10.91 21.00
C SER A 142 24.10 -11.39 20.37
N ILE A 143 23.85 -10.97 19.13
CA ILE A 143 22.66 -11.29 18.33
C ILE A 143 23.01 -11.83 16.94
N SER A 144 24.30 -11.97 16.64
CA SER A 144 24.77 -12.46 15.35
C SER A 144 24.95 -13.98 15.37
N ALA A 145 24.67 -14.62 14.24
CA ALA A 145 24.79 -16.06 14.00
C ALA A 145 24.03 -16.93 15.01
N THR A 146 22.94 -16.40 15.56
CA THR A 146 22.09 -17.08 16.55
C THR A 146 20.63 -16.96 16.12
N LEU A 147 19.91 -18.09 16.08
CA LEU A 147 18.47 -18.10 15.84
C LEU A 147 17.75 -17.41 16.99
N ASP A 148 16.99 -16.36 16.69
CA ASP A 148 16.15 -15.64 17.64
C ASP A 148 14.70 -15.58 17.14
N THR A 149 13.84 -16.29 17.86
CA THR A 149 12.37 -16.27 17.76
C THR A 149 11.72 -15.76 19.05
N GLY A 150 12.48 -15.11 19.93
CA GLY A 150 12.04 -14.69 21.27
C GLY A 150 11.08 -13.50 21.29
N PHE A 151 10.84 -12.88 20.13
CA PHE A 151 9.81 -11.87 19.95
C PHE A 151 8.97 -12.23 18.72
N GLN A 152 7.65 -12.08 18.82
CA GLN A 152 6.71 -12.25 17.71
C GLN A 152 5.92 -10.98 17.45
N GLY A 153 6.11 -10.39 16.26
CA GLY A 153 5.27 -9.33 15.72
C GLY A 153 4.25 -9.90 14.75
N ILE A 154 2.97 -9.62 14.96
CA ILE A 154 1.89 -10.03 14.04
C ILE A 154 1.19 -8.77 13.55
N LEU A 155 1.13 -8.61 12.23
CA LEU A 155 0.37 -7.57 11.55
C LEU A 155 -0.60 -8.22 10.59
N TYR A 156 -1.87 -7.82 10.59
CA TYR A 156 -2.85 -8.39 9.68
C TYR A 156 -3.89 -7.38 9.22
N ASN A 157 -4.45 -7.62 8.04
CA ASN A 157 -5.65 -6.93 7.59
C ASN A 157 -6.88 -7.57 8.27
N PRO A 158 -7.70 -6.83 9.02
CA PRO A 158 -8.88 -7.39 9.71
C PRO A 158 -9.98 -7.87 8.74
N GLU A 159 -9.91 -7.52 7.46
CA GLU A 159 -10.87 -7.96 6.45
C GLU A 159 -10.75 -9.45 6.15
N ASN A 160 -11.89 -10.11 6.05
CA ASN A 160 -11.97 -11.54 5.73
C ASN A 160 -11.98 -11.78 4.21
N PHE A 161 -11.49 -12.96 3.80
CA PHE A 161 -11.74 -13.48 2.45
C PHE A 161 -13.18 -13.95 2.27
N ALA A 162 -13.72 -13.74 1.07
CA ALA A 162 -15.02 -14.30 0.67
C ALA A 162 -15.03 -15.84 0.65
N ASN A 163 -13.90 -16.48 0.29
CA ASN A 163 -13.69 -17.92 0.39
C ASN A 163 -12.37 -18.21 1.11
N GLY A 164 -12.41 -18.18 2.45
CA GLY A 164 -11.24 -18.40 3.29
C GLY A 164 -10.59 -19.78 3.13
N THR A 165 -11.35 -20.81 2.76
CA THR A 165 -10.80 -22.17 2.54
C THR A 165 -9.85 -22.20 1.36
N ARG A 166 -10.28 -21.70 0.20
CA ARG A 166 -9.42 -21.65 -1.00
C ARG A 166 -8.20 -20.76 -0.78
N PHE A 167 -8.37 -19.64 -0.07
CA PHE A 167 -7.25 -18.76 0.23
C PHE A 167 -6.19 -19.49 1.07
N ARG A 168 -6.62 -20.19 2.12
CA ARG A 168 -5.73 -20.98 2.98
C ARG A 168 -4.96 -22.03 2.19
N GLU A 169 -5.63 -22.77 1.30
CA GLU A 169 -4.98 -23.79 0.45
C GLU A 169 -3.86 -23.17 -0.39
N VAL A 170 -4.17 -22.08 -1.09
CA VAL A 170 -3.21 -21.34 -1.92
C VAL A 170 -2.07 -20.76 -1.08
N LEU A 171 -2.39 -20.22 0.11
CA LEU A 171 -1.40 -19.63 1.00
C LEU A 171 -0.42 -20.67 1.54
N VAL A 172 -0.92 -21.84 1.96
CA VAL A 172 -0.06 -22.93 2.47
C VAL A 172 0.92 -23.38 1.39
N GLU A 173 0.43 -23.60 0.16
CA GLU A 173 1.28 -23.99 -0.97
C GLU A 173 2.38 -22.95 -1.26
N ILE A 174 1.99 -21.67 -1.33
CA ILE A 174 2.94 -20.56 -1.50
C ILE A 174 3.97 -20.53 -0.38
N MET A 175 3.53 -20.66 0.88
CA MET A 175 4.37 -20.53 2.07
C MET A 175 5.38 -21.66 2.19
N ASP A 176 4.97 -22.89 1.86
CA ASP A 176 5.88 -24.05 1.84
C ASP A 176 6.95 -23.90 0.75
N ASP A 177 6.57 -23.48 -0.46
CA ASP A 177 7.51 -23.25 -1.56
C ASP A 177 8.54 -22.14 -1.23
N ILE A 178 8.09 -20.97 -0.78
CA ILE A 178 9.01 -19.87 -0.45
C ILE A 178 9.88 -20.20 0.77
N ARG A 179 9.40 -20.99 1.74
CA ARG A 179 10.23 -21.49 2.85
C ARG A 179 11.38 -22.31 2.29
N ASP A 180 11.09 -23.28 1.44
CA ASP A 180 12.10 -24.22 0.94
C ASP A 180 13.13 -23.48 0.08
N ARG A 181 12.69 -22.56 -0.78
CA ARG A 181 13.60 -21.73 -1.59
C ARG A 181 14.43 -20.74 -0.77
N ALA A 182 13.83 -20.07 0.22
CA ALA A 182 14.57 -19.13 1.07
C ALA A 182 15.59 -19.85 1.98
N SER A 183 15.22 -21.01 2.52
CA SER A 183 16.11 -21.76 3.42
C SER A 183 17.22 -22.53 2.70
N SER A 184 17.02 -22.91 1.44
CA SER A 184 18.04 -23.55 0.60
C SER A 184 18.87 -22.57 -0.24
N ASP A 185 18.62 -21.26 -0.14
CA ASP A 185 19.33 -20.25 -0.92
C ASP A 185 20.84 -20.23 -0.63
N HIS A 186 21.63 -20.48 -1.66
CA HIS A 186 23.09 -20.43 -1.62
C HIS A 186 23.67 -19.05 -1.97
N SER A 187 22.83 -18.10 -2.43
CA SER A 187 23.28 -16.72 -2.70
C SER A 187 23.52 -15.92 -1.42
N GLY A 188 23.06 -16.44 -0.28
CA GLY A 188 23.21 -15.81 1.03
C GLY A 188 22.23 -14.66 1.26
N ARG A 189 21.17 -14.50 0.43
CA ARG A 189 20.07 -13.56 0.71
C ARG A 189 18.99 -14.17 1.59
N LYS A 190 18.86 -15.50 1.54
CA LYS A 190 17.82 -16.29 2.21
C LYS A 190 16.43 -15.68 2.03
N PHE A 191 16.09 -15.38 0.79
CA PHE A 191 14.89 -14.63 0.40
C PHE A 191 14.17 -15.35 -0.74
N ALA A 192 12.84 -15.43 -0.66
CA ALA A 192 12.01 -15.94 -1.73
C ALA A 192 10.65 -15.24 -1.75
N THR A 193 10.12 -15.08 -2.96
CA THR A 193 8.73 -14.65 -3.21
C THR A 193 8.04 -15.61 -4.15
N ALA A 194 6.72 -15.69 -4.05
CA ALA A 194 5.86 -16.45 -4.96
C ALA A 194 4.50 -15.75 -5.11
N GLU A 195 3.81 -16.12 -6.18
CA GLU A 195 2.43 -15.72 -6.41
C GLU A 195 1.64 -16.87 -7.01
N ALA A 196 0.36 -16.97 -6.66
CA ALA A 196 -0.53 -17.98 -7.22
C ALA A 196 -1.96 -17.45 -7.40
N ASN A 197 -2.69 -18.08 -8.31
CA ASN A 197 -4.05 -17.68 -8.66
C ASN A 197 -5.05 -18.13 -7.59
N TYR A 198 -5.64 -17.18 -6.87
CA TYR A 198 -6.80 -17.44 -6.01
C TYR A 198 -8.12 -17.39 -6.80
N SER A 199 -8.22 -16.57 -7.85
CA SER A 199 -9.34 -16.58 -8.79
C SER A 199 -8.86 -16.15 -10.18
N LEU A 200 -9.77 -16.03 -11.16
CA LEU A 200 -9.42 -15.56 -12.52
C LEU A 200 -8.75 -14.16 -12.52
N LEU A 201 -9.01 -13.36 -11.49
CA LEU A 201 -8.56 -11.97 -11.40
C LEU A 201 -7.76 -11.67 -10.14
N GLN A 202 -7.65 -12.64 -9.21
CA GLN A 202 -7.03 -12.42 -7.91
C GLN A 202 -5.83 -13.35 -7.73
N ARG A 203 -4.74 -12.76 -7.25
CA ARG A 203 -3.50 -13.46 -6.93
C ARG A 203 -3.21 -13.31 -5.44
N VAL A 204 -2.64 -14.35 -4.86
CA VAL A 204 -2.05 -14.33 -3.52
C VAL A 204 -0.55 -14.21 -3.70
N TYR A 205 0.07 -13.36 -2.90
CA TYR A 205 1.51 -13.15 -2.88
C TYR A 205 2.08 -13.65 -1.56
N GLY A 206 3.25 -14.26 -1.64
CA GLY A 206 4.03 -14.72 -0.49
C GLY A 206 5.45 -14.18 -0.55
N LEU A 207 5.99 -13.89 0.61
CA LEU A 207 7.38 -13.53 0.83
C LEU A 207 7.89 -14.22 2.09
N ALA A 208 9.08 -14.81 2.00
CA ALA A 208 9.81 -15.34 3.14
C ALA A 208 11.25 -14.85 3.11
N GLN A 209 11.77 -14.46 4.28
CA GLN A 209 13.16 -14.05 4.41
C GLN A 209 13.75 -14.39 5.78
N CYS A 210 15.01 -14.82 5.79
CA CYS A 210 15.82 -14.98 7.00
C CYS A 210 16.98 -14.00 7.02
N THR A 211 17.56 -13.75 8.20
CA THR A 211 18.85 -13.09 8.30
C THR A 211 19.96 -14.03 7.75
N PRO A 212 20.85 -13.55 6.86
CA PRO A 212 21.90 -14.38 6.27
C PRO A 212 22.91 -15.04 7.22
N ASP A 213 22.99 -14.59 8.47
CA ASP A 213 23.95 -15.07 9.47
C ASP A 213 23.56 -16.39 10.15
N ILE A 214 22.31 -16.86 10.02
CA ILE A 214 21.88 -18.15 10.56
C ILE A 214 22.06 -19.30 9.55
N SER A 215 22.10 -20.54 10.03
CA SER A 215 22.25 -21.71 9.15
C SER A 215 21.02 -21.91 8.25
N ASN A 216 21.13 -22.74 7.21
CA ASN A 216 19.98 -23.11 6.37
C ASN A 216 18.92 -23.87 7.17
N SER A 217 19.34 -24.73 8.10
CA SER A 217 18.45 -25.46 9.01
C SER A 217 17.71 -24.52 9.97
N ASP A 218 18.42 -23.54 10.54
CA ASP A 218 17.81 -22.56 11.43
C ASP A 218 16.85 -21.64 10.67
N CYS A 219 17.20 -21.26 9.44
CA CYS A 219 16.28 -20.50 8.58
C CYS A 219 15.01 -21.31 8.28
N ASN A 220 15.14 -22.58 7.92
CA ASN A 220 13.98 -23.45 7.69
C ASN A 220 13.10 -23.54 8.94
N THR A 221 13.70 -23.80 10.10
CA THR A 221 13.02 -23.86 11.40
C THR A 221 12.30 -22.55 11.74
N CYS A 222 12.98 -21.42 11.55
CA CYS A 222 12.42 -20.10 11.82
C CYS A 222 11.19 -19.82 10.94
N LEU A 223 11.31 -20.08 9.64
CA LEU A 223 10.22 -19.87 8.69
C LEU A 223 9.05 -20.83 8.95
N GLN A 224 9.31 -22.09 9.34
CA GLN A 224 8.25 -23.01 9.78
C GLN A 224 7.48 -22.45 10.97
N ASN A 225 8.17 -21.90 11.97
CA ASN A 225 7.54 -21.30 13.15
C ASN A 225 6.71 -20.05 12.77
N CYS A 226 7.16 -19.26 11.80
CA CYS A 226 6.36 -18.15 11.28
C CYS A 226 5.08 -18.68 10.62
N ILE A 227 5.20 -19.71 9.77
CA ILE A 227 4.08 -20.28 9.00
C ILE A 227 3.04 -20.93 9.94
N SER A 228 3.49 -21.61 11.00
CA SER A 228 2.59 -22.23 11.98
C SER A 228 1.75 -21.24 12.77
N THR A 229 2.02 -19.94 12.68
CA THR A 229 1.26 -18.87 13.33
C THR A 229 0.02 -18.45 12.52
N PHE A 230 0.01 -18.63 11.19
CA PHE A 230 -1.13 -18.22 10.36
C PHE A 230 -2.47 -18.84 10.79
N PRO A 231 -2.56 -20.15 11.11
CA PRO A 231 -3.83 -20.78 11.49
C PRO A 231 -4.44 -20.20 12.77
N THR A 232 -3.63 -19.70 13.70
CA THR A 232 -4.09 -19.19 15.00
C THR A 232 -4.42 -17.70 14.97
N CYS A 233 -3.66 -16.90 14.21
CA CYS A 233 -3.87 -15.44 14.20
C CYS A 233 -4.77 -14.95 13.07
N CYS A 234 -4.66 -15.56 11.87
CA CYS A 234 -4.93 -14.84 10.64
C CYS A 234 -5.50 -15.73 9.52
N ASN A 235 -6.09 -16.88 9.88
CA ASN A 235 -6.45 -17.97 8.98
C ASN A 235 -7.39 -17.59 7.82
N THR A 236 -8.20 -16.54 8.00
CA THR A 236 -9.17 -16.05 7.00
C THR A 236 -8.93 -14.61 6.56
N LEU A 237 -7.82 -14.01 6.99
CA LEU A 237 -7.55 -12.59 6.84
C LEU A 237 -6.82 -12.27 5.54
N GLN A 238 -7.17 -11.14 4.91
CA GLN A 238 -6.71 -10.76 3.57
C GLN A 238 -5.20 -10.56 3.39
N GLY A 239 -4.49 -10.45 4.50
CA GLY A 239 -3.06 -10.56 4.53
C GLY A 239 -2.54 -10.50 5.96
N ALA A 240 -1.38 -11.10 6.17
CA ALA A 240 -0.66 -11.00 7.42
C ALA A 240 0.86 -11.01 7.20
N ARG A 241 1.57 -10.40 8.14
CA ARG A 241 3.02 -10.45 8.30
C ARG A 241 3.32 -11.01 9.69
N ILE A 242 4.12 -12.07 9.74
CA ILE A 242 4.63 -12.66 10.99
C ILE A 242 6.11 -12.37 11.04
N LEU A 243 6.54 -11.62 12.05
CA LEU A 243 7.89 -11.10 12.20
C LEU A 243 8.57 -11.76 13.40
N PHE A 244 9.69 -12.42 13.17
CA PHE A 244 10.69 -12.77 14.18
C PHE A 244 11.98 -11.98 13.96
N PRO A 245 12.84 -11.85 14.97
CA PRO A 245 14.13 -11.18 14.83
C PRO A 245 15.07 -11.82 13.80
N SER A 246 14.99 -13.14 13.59
CA SER A 246 15.83 -13.88 12.63
C SER A 246 15.15 -14.20 11.29
N CYS A 247 13.82 -14.09 11.18
CA CYS A 247 13.12 -14.33 9.93
C CYS A 247 11.72 -13.73 9.94
N TYR A 248 11.10 -13.61 8.78
CA TYR A 248 9.71 -13.22 8.69
C TYR A 248 9.05 -13.78 7.44
N VAL A 249 7.73 -13.85 7.47
CA VAL A 249 6.89 -14.21 6.34
C VAL A 249 5.80 -13.18 6.15
N SER A 250 5.44 -12.91 4.90
CA SER A 250 4.29 -12.10 4.53
C SER A 250 3.44 -12.87 3.55
N GLY A 251 2.15 -13.01 3.86
CA GLY A 251 1.17 -13.56 2.94
C GLY A 251 0.09 -12.53 2.75
N TYR A 252 -0.11 -12.04 1.53
CA TYR A 252 -1.09 -10.99 1.30
C TYR A 252 -1.68 -11.06 -0.11
N MET A 253 -2.94 -10.64 -0.22
CA MET A 253 -3.50 -10.19 -1.49
C MET A 253 -3.17 -8.70 -1.65
N SER A 254 -2.87 -8.25 -2.87
CA SER A 254 -2.44 -6.87 -3.10
C SER A 254 -3.42 -5.86 -2.47
N PRO A 255 -2.93 -4.81 -1.77
CA PRO A 255 -3.75 -3.91 -0.95
C PRO A 255 -4.92 -3.28 -1.72
N GLU A 256 -4.71 -2.91 -2.98
CA GLU A 256 -5.74 -2.35 -3.87
C GLU A 256 -6.89 -3.33 -4.18
N TYR A 257 -6.68 -4.63 -4.03
CA TYR A 257 -7.69 -5.69 -4.21
C TYR A 257 -8.35 -6.10 -2.88
N ALA A 258 -7.57 -6.16 -1.80
CA ALA A 258 -8.03 -6.46 -0.45
C ALA A 258 -8.99 -5.37 0.06
N LEU A 259 -8.61 -4.10 -0.11
CA LEU A 259 -9.33 -2.97 0.47
C LEU A 259 -10.67 -2.61 -0.21
N ARG A 260 -10.98 -3.17 -1.39
CA ARG A 260 -12.13 -2.69 -2.17
C ARG A 260 -13.06 -3.74 -2.77
N GLY A 261 -12.80 -5.03 -2.60
CA GLY A 261 -13.84 -6.06 -2.70
C GLY A 261 -14.67 -6.15 -3.98
N GLN A 262 -14.29 -5.53 -5.11
CA GLN A 262 -14.75 -5.79 -6.50
C GLN A 262 -14.14 -4.78 -7.49
N PHE A 263 -13.20 -5.21 -8.34
CA PHE A 263 -12.87 -4.50 -9.58
C PHE A 263 -12.78 -5.48 -10.74
N SER A 264 -13.23 -5.01 -11.89
CA SER A 264 -13.08 -5.66 -13.19
C SER A 264 -12.49 -4.64 -14.16
N ILE A 265 -12.04 -5.08 -15.34
CA ILE A 265 -11.68 -4.19 -16.45
C ILE A 265 -12.80 -3.15 -16.72
N LYS A 266 -14.06 -3.48 -16.42
CA LYS A 266 -15.21 -2.57 -16.57
C LYS A 266 -15.28 -1.51 -15.47
N SER A 267 -14.74 -1.76 -14.29
CA SER A 267 -14.61 -0.77 -13.23
C SER A 267 -13.51 0.24 -13.56
N ASP A 268 -12.41 -0.18 -14.19
CA ASP A 268 -11.37 0.74 -14.69
C ASP A 268 -11.91 1.64 -15.80
N VAL A 269 -12.74 1.09 -16.70
CA VAL A 269 -13.47 1.87 -17.71
C VAL A 269 -14.37 2.91 -17.03
N PHE A 270 -15.09 2.55 -15.97
CA PHE A 270 -15.92 3.49 -15.20
C PHE A 270 -15.09 4.61 -14.56
N SER A 271 -13.97 4.28 -13.91
CA SER A 271 -13.07 5.26 -13.32
C SER A 271 -12.44 6.19 -14.37
N PHE A 272 -12.08 5.66 -15.54
CA PHE A 272 -11.64 6.48 -16.68
C PHE A 272 -12.71 7.49 -17.10
N GLY A 273 -13.97 7.04 -17.23
CA GLY A 273 -15.08 7.91 -17.58
C GLY A 273 -15.27 9.07 -16.59
N LEU A 274 -15.21 8.78 -15.29
CA LEU A 274 -15.26 9.81 -14.23
C LEU A 274 -14.09 10.79 -14.31
N LEU A 275 -12.86 10.28 -14.45
CA LEU A 275 -11.66 11.11 -14.51
C LEU A 275 -11.73 12.09 -15.70
N VAL A 276 -12.22 11.64 -16.85
CA VAL A 276 -12.40 12.53 -18.02
C VAL A 276 -13.44 13.62 -17.73
N LEU A 277 -14.55 13.33 -17.03
CA LEU A 277 -15.51 14.35 -16.62
C LEU A 277 -14.91 15.35 -15.62
N GLU A 278 -14.09 14.89 -14.68
CA GLU A 278 -13.38 15.76 -13.73
C GLU A 278 -12.41 16.71 -14.45
N ILE A 279 -11.66 16.20 -15.43
CA ILE A 279 -10.73 17.00 -16.25
C ILE A 279 -11.50 18.04 -17.07
N ILE A 280 -12.61 17.66 -17.71
CA ILE A 280 -13.42 18.55 -18.55
C ILE A 280 -14.05 19.67 -17.70
N SER A 281 -14.53 19.33 -16.52
CA SER A 281 -15.23 20.27 -15.63
C SER A 281 -14.31 21.10 -14.73
N GLY A 282 -13.04 20.69 -14.57
CA GLY A 282 -12.11 21.28 -13.61
C GLY A 282 -12.53 21.05 -12.15
N LYS A 283 -13.49 20.16 -11.89
CA LYS A 283 -14.11 19.95 -10.57
C LYS A 283 -13.98 18.50 -10.13
N LYS A 284 -13.66 18.30 -8.85
CA LYS A 284 -13.58 16.97 -8.23
C LYS A 284 -14.97 16.41 -7.94
N ASN A 285 -15.17 15.12 -8.18
CA ASN A 285 -16.47 14.45 -8.04
C ASN A 285 -17.08 14.56 -6.63
N TYR A 286 -16.26 14.52 -5.57
CA TYR A 286 -16.74 14.57 -4.17
C TYR A 286 -17.11 15.98 -3.66
N ASN A 287 -16.81 17.05 -4.41
CA ASN A 287 -17.13 18.44 -4.03
C ASN A 287 -18.23 19.05 -4.92
N PHE A 288 -19.00 18.22 -5.63
CA PHE A 288 -19.92 18.69 -6.67
C PHE A 288 -21.36 18.84 -6.14
N TYR A 289 -21.67 20.01 -5.57
CA TYR A 289 -23.05 20.42 -5.27
C TYR A 289 -23.37 21.71 -6.02
N GLN A 290 -24.01 21.58 -7.18
CA GLN A 290 -24.47 22.73 -7.96
C GLN A 290 -25.82 22.41 -8.62
N ASP A 291 -26.74 23.38 -8.55
CA ASP A 291 -27.98 23.43 -9.34
C ASP A 291 -28.88 22.16 -9.29
N GLY A 292 -29.11 21.65 -8.07
CA GLY A 292 -30.05 20.56 -7.81
C GLY A 292 -29.60 19.18 -8.33
N ALA A 293 -28.34 19.02 -8.74
CA ALA A 293 -27.77 17.74 -9.15
C ALA A 293 -27.06 17.03 -7.99
N ALA A 294 -27.30 15.72 -7.84
CA ALA A 294 -26.72 14.86 -6.79
C ALA A 294 -25.23 14.47 -7.01
N GLY A 295 -24.48 15.21 -7.83
CA GLY A 295 -23.07 14.96 -8.14
C GLY A 295 -22.66 15.30 -9.59
N LEU A 296 -21.35 15.23 -9.87
CA LEU A 296 -20.76 15.57 -11.19
C LEU A 296 -21.36 14.75 -12.33
N VAL A 297 -21.59 13.45 -12.11
CA VAL A 297 -22.20 12.54 -13.09
C VAL A 297 -23.61 12.98 -13.45
N SER A 298 -24.44 13.25 -12.44
CA SER A 298 -25.83 13.67 -12.60
C SER A 298 -25.93 15.03 -13.30
N TYR A 299 -24.99 15.94 -13.01
CA TYR A 299 -24.90 17.23 -13.67
C TYR A 299 -24.48 17.10 -15.14
N ALA A 300 -23.44 16.32 -15.44
CA ALA A 300 -23.00 16.03 -16.80
C ALA A 300 -24.12 15.38 -17.63
N TRP A 301 -24.87 14.45 -17.04
CA TRP A 301 -26.04 13.82 -17.66
C TRP A 301 -27.16 14.82 -17.98
N LYS A 302 -27.49 15.72 -17.04
CA LYS A 302 -28.50 16.78 -17.23
C LYS A 302 -28.13 17.70 -18.40
N LEU A 303 -26.87 18.12 -18.48
CA LEU A 303 -26.39 18.97 -19.58
C LEU A 303 -26.38 18.23 -20.92
N TRP A 304 -25.97 16.96 -20.92
CA TRP A 304 -25.99 16.11 -22.11
C TRP A 304 -27.40 15.94 -22.66
N THR A 305 -28.37 15.60 -21.81
CA THR A 305 -29.78 15.41 -22.19
C THR A 305 -30.47 16.70 -22.62
N ARG A 306 -30.08 17.85 -22.07
CA ARG A 306 -30.54 19.19 -22.49
C ARG A 306 -29.94 19.67 -23.81
N GLY A 307 -28.97 18.94 -24.37
CA GLY A 307 -28.27 19.34 -25.60
C GLY A 307 -27.25 20.46 -25.40
N THR A 308 -26.85 20.74 -24.15
CA THR A 308 -25.83 21.76 -23.82
C THR A 308 -24.61 21.18 -23.09
N PRO A 309 -23.97 20.11 -23.58
CA PRO A 309 -22.87 19.44 -22.87
C PRO A 309 -21.63 20.31 -22.66
N LEU A 310 -21.44 21.35 -23.48
CA LEU A 310 -20.29 22.26 -23.36
C LEU A 310 -20.40 23.19 -22.16
N ASP A 311 -21.58 23.34 -21.56
CA ASP A 311 -21.76 24.08 -20.30
C ASP A 311 -21.03 23.39 -19.12
N LEU A 312 -20.60 22.14 -19.30
CA LEU A 312 -19.80 21.40 -18.31
C LEU A 312 -18.37 21.93 -18.23
N MET A 313 -17.86 22.59 -19.28
CA MET A 313 -16.46 22.98 -19.39
C MET A 313 -16.02 23.91 -18.27
N ASP A 314 -14.80 23.69 -17.77
CA ASP A 314 -14.12 24.65 -16.91
C ASP A 314 -14.02 26.02 -17.62
N PRO A 315 -14.58 27.09 -17.04
CA PRO A 315 -14.52 28.45 -17.60
C PRO A 315 -13.08 28.93 -17.86
N THR A 316 -12.09 28.44 -17.11
CA THR A 316 -10.67 28.81 -17.30
C THR A 316 -10.09 28.30 -18.61
N LEU A 317 -10.76 27.36 -19.28
CA LEU A 317 -10.33 26.77 -20.55
C LEU A 317 -11.04 27.39 -21.76
N GLU A 318 -11.82 28.46 -21.59
CA GLU A 318 -12.57 29.10 -22.66
C GLU A 318 -11.67 29.51 -23.86
N GLY A 319 -12.08 29.11 -25.08
CA GLY A 319 -11.33 29.40 -26.32
C GLY A 319 -10.11 28.49 -26.59
N SER A 320 -9.73 27.59 -25.68
CA SER A 320 -8.54 26.73 -25.80
C SER A 320 -8.80 25.32 -26.36
N TYR A 321 -10.05 24.98 -26.71
CA TYR A 321 -10.45 23.63 -27.08
C TYR A 321 -11.30 23.56 -28.36
N ALA A 322 -11.28 22.40 -29.02
CA ALA A 322 -12.15 22.10 -30.15
C ALA A 322 -13.49 21.53 -29.65
N ARG A 323 -14.60 22.28 -29.85
CA ARG A 323 -15.94 21.94 -29.33
C ARG A 323 -16.37 20.51 -29.66
N ASN A 324 -16.17 20.06 -30.91
CA ASN A 324 -16.52 18.72 -31.36
C ASN A 324 -15.75 17.61 -30.63
N LYS A 325 -14.48 17.85 -30.27
CA LYS A 325 -13.66 16.88 -29.53
C LYS A 325 -14.13 16.76 -28.08
N VAL A 326 -14.43 17.90 -27.44
CA VAL A 326 -14.94 17.92 -26.07
C VAL A 326 -16.30 17.23 -25.97
N THR A 327 -17.25 17.57 -26.84
CA THR A 327 -18.56 16.91 -26.87
C THR A 327 -18.42 15.40 -27.05
N ARG A 328 -17.47 14.95 -27.88
CA ARG A 328 -17.16 13.53 -28.07
C ARG A 328 -16.55 12.88 -26.83
N CYS A 329 -15.64 13.57 -26.12
CA CYS A 329 -15.09 13.07 -24.86
C CYS A 329 -16.19 12.94 -23.79
N ILE A 330 -17.10 13.92 -23.66
CA ILE A 330 -18.23 13.84 -22.73
C ILE A 330 -19.12 12.63 -23.07
N HIS A 331 -19.43 12.43 -24.35
CA HIS A 331 -20.20 11.28 -24.79
C HIS A 331 -19.53 9.94 -24.43
N ILE A 332 -18.23 9.81 -24.70
CA ILE A 332 -17.46 8.60 -24.37
C ILE A 332 -17.41 8.39 -22.85
N SER A 333 -17.22 9.44 -22.08
CA SER A 333 -17.28 9.38 -20.62
C SER A 333 -18.62 8.84 -20.12
N LEU A 334 -19.73 9.30 -20.70
CA LEU A 334 -21.07 8.81 -20.34
C LEU A 334 -21.26 7.33 -20.70
N LEU A 335 -20.66 6.84 -21.80
CA LEU A 335 -20.63 5.40 -22.12
C LEU A 335 -19.77 4.60 -21.14
N CYS A 336 -18.67 5.18 -20.66
CA CYS A 336 -17.77 4.54 -19.72
C CYS A 336 -18.36 4.38 -18.31
N ILE A 337 -19.20 5.32 -17.88
CA ILE A 337 -19.79 5.34 -16.53
C ILE A 337 -21.18 4.70 -16.44
N GLN A 338 -21.57 3.87 -17.41
CA GLN A 338 -22.84 3.15 -17.37
C GLN A 338 -22.92 2.24 -16.13
N ASP A 339 -24.08 2.13 -15.49
CA ASP A 339 -24.18 1.32 -14.27
C ASP A 339 -23.94 -0.16 -14.56
N ASP A 340 -24.53 -0.69 -15.63
CA ASP A 340 -24.27 -2.04 -16.11
C ASP A 340 -22.82 -2.16 -16.65
N PRO A 341 -21.95 -3.00 -16.05
CA PRO A 341 -20.62 -3.27 -16.58
C PRO A 341 -20.61 -3.82 -18.01
N GLY A 342 -21.67 -4.54 -18.41
CA GLY A 342 -21.84 -5.08 -19.76
C GLY A 342 -22.01 -4.00 -20.82
N ALA A 343 -22.72 -2.92 -20.48
CA ALA A 343 -22.95 -1.77 -21.35
C ALA A 343 -21.73 -0.87 -21.55
N ARG A 344 -20.74 -0.93 -20.65
CA ARG A 344 -19.50 -0.12 -20.76
C ARG A 344 -18.64 -0.62 -21.93
N PRO A 345 -18.01 0.26 -22.74
CA PRO A 345 -17.12 -0.16 -23.82
C PRO A 345 -15.84 -0.85 -23.29
N SER A 346 -15.09 -1.50 -24.17
CA SER A 346 -13.70 -1.90 -23.85
C SER A 346 -12.76 -0.71 -24.00
N MET A 347 -11.62 -0.70 -23.30
CA MET A 347 -10.64 0.38 -23.48
C MET A 347 -10.09 0.47 -24.92
N ALA A 348 -9.98 -0.67 -25.63
CA ALA A 348 -9.63 -0.66 -27.05
C ALA A 348 -10.69 0.09 -27.90
N THR A 349 -11.96 -0.15 -27.62
CA THR A 349 -13.09 0.57 -28.24
C THR A 349 -13.03 2.05 -27.88
N VAL A 350 -12.77 2.41 -26.62
CA VAL A 350 -12.62 3.81 -26.18
C VAL A 350 -11.52 4.53 -26.96
N VAL A 351 -10.37 3.89 -27.19
CA VAL A 351 -9.27 4.47 -27.98
C VAL A 351 -9.69 4.72 -29.43
N GLN A 352 -10.38 3.76 -30.07
CA GLN A 352 -10.94 3.95 -31.42
C GLN A 352 -11.95 5.11 -31.45
N MET A 353 -12.83 5.16 -30.45
CA MET A 353 -13.79 6.25 -30.28
C MET A 353 -13.07 7.59 -30.09
N LEU A 354 -11.93 7.68 -29.44
CA LEU A 354 -11.19 8.93 -29.28
C LEU A 354 -10.44 9.35 -30.57
N ASN A 355 -9.95 8.38 -31.35
CA ASN A 355 -9.16 8.63 -32.56
C ASN A 355 -9.97 9.14 -33.76
N GLY A 356 -11.30 9.07 -33.70
CA GLY A 356 -12.15 9.57 -34.77
C GLY A 356 -12.63 8.51 -35.75
N ASP A 357 -12.29 7.24 -35.54
CA ASP A 357 -12.68 6.14 -36.41
C ASP A 357 -14.22 6.01 -36.44
N SER A 358 -14.75 5.63 -37.62
CA SER A 358 -16.17 5.71 -38.02
C SER A 358 -17.09 4.70 -37.33
N ALA A 359 -16.89 4.47 -36.03
CA ALA A 359 -17.81 3.72 -35.19
C ALA A 359 -19.04 4.60 -34.90
N THR A 360 -20.22 4.12 -35.27
CA THR A 360 -21.49 4.64 -34.75
C THR A 360 -21.46 4.52 -33.23
N LEU A 361 -21.38 5.64 -32.53
CA LEU A 361 -21.37 5.66 -31.07
C LEU A 361 -22.77 5.34 -30.56
N ALA A 362 -22.89 4.33 -29.69
CA ALA A 362 -24.14 4.00 -29.02
C ALA A 362 -24.62 5.19 -28.16
N LEU A 363 -25.92 5.31 -27.93
CA LEU A 363 -26.44 6.32 -27.02
C LEU A 363 -26.21 5.87 -25.57
N PRO A 364 -25.59 6.70 -24.71
CA PRO A 364 -25.51 6.45 -23.28
C PRO A 364 -26.90 6.30 -22.64
N GLN A 365 -27.04 5.43 -21.64
CA GLN A 365 -28.24 5.31 -20.81
C GLN A 365 -28.11 6.16 -19.53
N LYS A 366 -29.25 6.47 -18.89
CA LYS A 366 -29.33 7.28 -17.66
C LYS A 366 -28.60 6.56 -16.51
N PRO A 367 -27.61 7.20 -15.85
CA PRO A 367 -26.99 6.66 -14.64
C PRO A 367 -27.96 6.65 -13.43
N VAL A 368 -27.88 5.65 -12.57
CA VAL A 368 -28.78 5.41 -11.41
C VAL A 368 -28.61 6.47 -10.30
N PHE A 369 -27.45 7.14 -10.22
CA PHE A 369 -27.12 8.16 -9.20
C PHE A 369 -27.91 9.49 -9.26
N VAL A 370 -29.03 9.54 -9.99
CA VAL A 370 -29.76 10.80 -10.26
C VAL A 370 -30.90 11.08 -9.26
N ASP A 371 -31.36 10.11 -8.45
CA ASP A 371 -32.66 10.23 -7.72
C ASP A 371 -32.60 10.19 -6.16
N TRP A 372 -31.45 10.23 -5.48
CA TRP A 372 -31.41 10.05 -4.00
C TRP A 372 -31.74 11.30 -3.14
N SER A 373 -32.03 12.47 -3.70
CA SER A 373 -32.13 13.71 -2.89
C SER A 373 -33.54 14.08 -2.37
N SER A 374 -34.45 13.13 -2.13
CA SER A 374 -35.83 13.47 -1.74
C SER A 374 -36.48 12.61 -0.64
N THR A 375 -35.72 12.09 0.32
CA THR A 375 -36.30 11.60 1.58
C THR A 375 -35.37 11.78 2.79
N GLY A 376 -35.78 12.64 3.73
CA GLY A 376 -35.52 12.38 5.15
C GLY A 376 -34.54 13.29 5.92
N SER A 377 -34.64 14.61 5.80
CA SER A 377 -34.25 15.48 6.92
C SER A 377 -35.29 15.35 8.03
N ASN A 378 -34.94 14.79 9.19
CA ASN A 378 -35.53 15.16 10.48
C ASN A 378 -34.60 14.75 11.64
N ARG A 379 -34.28 15.74 12.49
CA ARG A 379 -33.87 15.55 13.89
C ARG A 379 -35.05 15.01 14.70
N ILE A 380 -34.80 14.19 15.73
CA ILE A 380 -35.17 14.40 17.16
C ILE A 380 -34.87 13.13 18.00
N GLU A 381 -34.12 13.39 19.08
CA GLU A 381 -34.11 12.85 20.46
C GLU A 381 -34.10 11.35 20.81
N GLU A 382 -33.29 11.07 21.84
CA GLU A 382 -33.23 9.87 22.67
C GLU A 382 -34.57 9.58 23.37
N VAL A 383 -35.06 8.34 23.27
CA VAL A 383 -35.87 7.68 24.32
C VAL A 383 -35.54 6.18 24.35
N GLU A 384 -35.43 5.65 25.55
CA GLU A 384 -35.09 4.26 25.92
C GLU A 384 -36.23 3.24 25.74
N SER A 385 -35.79 1.99 25.52
CA SER A 385 -36.38 0.68 25.87
C SER A 385 -37.34 -0.08 24.91
N ASP A 386 -36.98 -1.37 24.83
CA ASP A 386 -37.77 -2.60 24.70
C ASP A 386 -38.01 -3.32 23.36
N GLN A 387 -37.87 -4.65 23.50
CA GLN A 387 -37.71 -5.72 22.53
C GLN A 387 -38.95 -5.97 21.65
N SER A 388 -38.75 -6.22 20.35
CA SER A 388 -39.23 -7.46 19.69
C SER A 388 -38.90 -7.49 18.18
N THR A 389 -38.67 -8.71 17.71
CA THR A 389 -38.27 -9.22 16.39
C THR A 389 -39.03 -8.70 15.16
N SER A 390 -38.30 -8.33 14.10
CA SER A 390 -38.62 -8.71 12.71
C SER A 390 -37.43 -8.54 11.75
N ASN A 391 -37.34 -9.45 10.78
CA ASN A 391 -36.29 -9.56 9.75
C ASN A 391 -36.20 -8.32 8.85
N GLN A 392 -35.01 -7.74 8.69
CA GLN A 392 -34.70 -6.87 7.55
C GLN A 392 -33.26 -7.12 7.02
N THR A 393 -33.22 -7.42 5.73
CA THR A 393 -32.08 -7.36 4.80
C THR A 393 -31.37 -6.01 4.90
N SER A 394 -30.10 -6.01 5.26
CA SER A 394 -29.28 -4.80 5.34
C SER A 394 -28.65 -4.45 3.99
N GLU A 395 -29.12 -3.33 3.44
CA GLU A 395 -28.49 -2.56 2.38
C GLU A 395 -27.06 -2.16 2.77
N LYS A 396 -26.11 -2.34 1.84
CA LYS A 396 -24.72 -1.91 2.02
C LYS A 396 -24.57 -0.43 1.70
N THR A 397 -24.50 0.39 2.73
CA THR A 397 -24.10 1.80 2.66
C THR A 397 -22.58 1.91 2.45
N VAL A 398 -22.14 2.64 1.42
CA VAL A 398 -20.71 2.91 1.15
C VAL A 398 -20.30 4.16 1.93
N ASP A 399 -19.37 4.03 2.89
CA ASP A 399 -18.87 5.12 3.75
C ASP A 399 -17.66 5.85 3.11
N TYR A 400 -17.73 7.17 3.02
CA TYR A 400 -16.79 8.05 2.30
C TYR A 400 -15.54 8.46 3.10
N LYS A 401 -15.07 7.64 4.06
CA LYS A 401 -13.90 7.96 4.91
C LYS A 401 -12.51 7.76 4.26
N MET A 402 -12.42 7.45 2.97
CA MET A 402 -11.28 6.77 2.34
C MET A 402 -10.02 7.59 1.98
N LEU A 403 -9.86 8.84 2.41
CA LEU A 403 -8.67 9.66 2.10
C LEU A 403 -7.67 9.84 3.26
N GLY A 404 -7.97 9.34 4.46
CA GLY A 404 -7.05 9.35 5.63
C GLY A 404 -6.29 8.04 5.89
N TRP A 405 -6.41 7.03 5.01
CA TRP A 405 -6.01 5.64 5.31
C TRP A 405 -4.62 5.26 4.79
N MET A 406 -3.97 6.10 3.98
CA MET A 406 -2.57 5.88 3.58
C MET A 406 -1.59 6.02 4.75
N THR A 407 -2.04 6.48 5.93
CA THR A 407 -1.19 6.82 7.08
C THR A 407 -1.68 6.28 8.43
N SER A 408 -2.62 5.32 8.48
CA SER A 408 -3.12 4.75 9.76
C SER A 408 -2.76 3.26 9.91
N PRO A 409 -2.41 2.82 11.13
CA PRO A 409 -1.61 1.62 11.38
C PRO A 409 -2.39 0.33 11.18
N ILE A 410 -1.70 -0.67 10.59
CA ILE A 410 -2.11 -2.07 10.63
C ILE A 410 -2.22 -2.49 12.10
N VAL A 411 -3.31 -3.15 12.49
CA VAL A 411 -3.53 -3.59 13.87
C VAL A 411 -2.45 -4.62 14.22
N GLY A 412 -1.53 -4.24 15.11
CA GLY A 412 -0.50 -5.12 15.63
C GLY A 412 -0.90 -5.63 17.01
N ASN A 413 -1.01 -6.94 17.18
CA ASN A 413 -1.17 -7.56 18.51
C ASN A 413 0.18 -8.07 19.00
N ARG A 414 0.52 -7.74 20.26
CA ARG A 414 1.68 -8.29 20.97
C ARG A 414 1.25 -9.60 21.61
N ILE A 415 1.74 -10.73 21.11
CA ILE A 415 1.60 -12.02 21.79
C ILE A 415 2.94 -12.33 22.45
N SER A 416 3.02 -12.10 23.76
CA SER A 416 4.09 -12.65 24.59
C SER A 416 3.62 -14.01 25.13
N HIS A 417 4.16 -15.10 24.61
CA HIS A 417 4.03 -16.45 25.16
C HIS A 417 5.42 -17.08 25.15
N LEU A 418 5.80 -18.00 26.02
CA LEU A 418 5.35 -18.57 27.29
C LEU A 418 6.60 -19.37 27.70
N ASP A 419 7.04 -19.27 28.96
CA ASP A 419 8.09 -20.17 29.46
C ASP A 419 7.62 -21.63 29.31
N ALA A 420 8.49 -22.45 28.71
CA ALA A 420 8.54 -23.90 28.89
C ALA A 420 10.01 -24.35 28.82
#